data_AF-A0A956R8J6-F1
#
_entry.id   AF-A0A956R8J6-F1
#
_cell.length_a   1.000
_cell.length_b   1.000
_cell.length_c   1.000
_cell.angle_alpha   90.00
_cell.angle_beta   90.00
_cell.angle_gamma   90.00
#
_symmetry.space_group_name_H-M   'P 1'
#
loop_
_entity.id
_entity.type
_entity.pdbx_description
1 polymer ?
#
loop_
_entity_poly.entity_id
_entity_poly.type
_entity_poly.pdbx_seq_one_letter_code
_entity_poly.pdbx_strand_id
1 'polypeptide(L)'
;MMRAVAVALVCSLPLACLLDPDEPDSPLGKPFRDQWRVELDAPVALEGPGSLDELQVGGHEHEGNFANRGDVLVRFHDEDRIVVELRRFSRASSLARAQQDFERLSLWAYVGGDVAPTPPSQMEFPRPCVGQSGTLRDHCGLRVYFDGASQPQRAGADMRVTLPARYAGELHVITEDVDLDADYQNRGNVCIEPTRARVSVELQRGLAFASVALPDRAPQAVPALSLHGDAAELWLDTPATLRTVFSTSYEDDARKQERCYVDPRLEGQEITDSTFGATRSSVSGIAGPAPDSTASVAEVSARAETCAVVAFTEDPDAWTGEASDQDAEIRGAIHLCNDCLRTQGCDALLPGE
;
A
#
# COMPACT_ATOMS: atom_id res chain seq x y z
N MET A 1 37.74 -9.47 49.57
CA MET A 1 36.59 -9.41 48.65
C MET A 1 37.12 -9.52 47.23
N MET A 2 37.10 -10.72 46.64
CA MET A 2 37.58 -10.98 45.28
C MET A 2 36.47 -10.64 44.28
N ARG A 3 36.75 -9.74 43.32
CA ARG A 3 35.89 -9.45 42.17
C ARG A 3 36.22 -10.45 41.06
N ALA A 4 35.22 -11.23 40.65
CA ALA A 4 35.30 -12.05 39.45
C ALA A 4 35.14 -11.17 38.21
N VAL A 5 36.08 -11.27 37.27
CA VAL A 5 36.01 -10.67 35.94
C VAL A 5 35.47 -11.74 35.01
N ALA A 6 34.27 -11.53 34.47
CA ALA A 6 33.69 -12.37 33.43
C ALA A 6 34.24 -11.92 32.07
N VAL A 7 35.01 -12.80 31.42
CA VAL A 7 35.45 -12.63 30.04
C VAL A 7 34.36 -13.21 29.15
N ALA A 8 33.66 -12.35 28.42
CA ALA A 8 32.70 -12.78 27.41
C ALA A 8 33.46 -13.19 26.14
N LEU A 9 33.32 -14.46 25.76
CA LEU A 9 33.85 -15.02 24.53
C LEU A 9 32.91 -14.61 23.38
N VAL A 10 33.34 -13.67 22.54
CA VAL A 10 32.62 -13.30 21.31
C VAL A 10 32.93 -14.36 20.25
N CYS A 11 31.94 -15.21 19.95
CA CYS A 11 32.03 -16.18 18.87
C CYS A 11 31.70 -15.47 17.55
N SER A 12 32.72 -15.03 16.82
CA SER A 12 32.62 -14.58 15.43
C SER A 12 32.44 -15.80 14.52
N LEU A 13 31.20 -16.14 14.19
CA LEU A 13 30.90 -17.15 13.16
C LEU A 13 31.01 -16.52 11.76
N PRO A 14 31.75 -17.12 10.82
CA PRO A 14 31.76 -16.67 9.44
C PRO A 14 30.40 -16.96 8.79
N LEU A 15 29.80 -15.92 8.20
CA LEU A 15 28.49 -15.89 7.54
C LEU A 15 28.41 -16.73 6.24
N ALA A 16 29.32 -17.68 6.02
CA ALA A 16 29.58 -18.28 4.71
C ALA A 16 29.15 -19.76 4.57
N CYS A 17 28.45 -20.37 5.55
CA CYS A 17 28.18 -21.82 5.56
C CYS A 17 26.69 -22.22 5.67
N LEU A 18 25.75 -21.41 5.19
CA LEU A 18 24.31 -21.78 5.18
C LEU A 18 23.69 -21.88 3.78
N LEU A 19 24.49 -21.94 2.72
CA LEU A 19 23.97 -22.20 1.38
C LEU A 19 24.21 -23.67 1.02
N ASP A 20 23.15 -24.45 1.06
CA ASP A 20 23.09 -25.83 0.58
C ASP A 20 23.21 -25.79 -0.96
N PRO A 21 24.25 -26.38 -1.58
CA PRO A 21 24.50 -26.25 -3.02
C PRO A 21 23.45 -26.94 -3.92
N ASP A 22 22.49 -27.65 -3.34
CA ASP A 22 21.41 -28.35 -4.04
C ASP A 22 20.04 -27.65 -3.89
N GLU A 23 20.00 -26.35 -3.55
CA GLU A 23 18.73 -25.62 -3.49
C GLU A 23 18.07 -25.65 -4.88
N PRO A 24 16.86 -26.22 -5.02
CA PRO A 24 16.23 -26.41 -6.32
C PRO A 24 16.06 -25.05 -7.02
N ASP A 25 16.17 -25.06 -8.35
CA ASP A 25 15.66 -23.97 -9.19
C ASP A 25 14.31 -23.52 -8.61
N SER A 26 14.11 -22.19 -8.48
CA SER A 26 12.89 -21.65 -7.88
C SER A 26 11.69 -22.42 -8.44
N PRO A 27 10.85 -23.04 -7.58
CA PRO A 27 9.74 -23.86 -8.06
C PRO A 27 8.98 -23.06 -9.11
N LEU A 28 8.98 -23.59 -10.34
CA LEU A 28 8.64 -22.88 -11.58
C LEU A 28 7.54 -21.83 -11.34
N GLY A 29 7.91 -20.55 -11.41
CA GLY A 29 6.98 -19.43 -11.32
C GLY A 29 7.07 -18.58 -10.06
N LYS A 30 7.67 -19.05 -8.95
CA LYS A 30 7.81 -18.23 -7.74
C LYS A 30 9.05 -17.32 -7.79
N PRO A 31 8.99 -16.07 -7.28
CA PRO A 31 10.20 -15.27 -7.12
C PRO A 31 11.06 -15.83 -5.97
N PHE A 32 12.38 -15.70 -6.09
CA PHE A 32 13.27 -15.83 -4.94
C PHE A 32 12.94 -14.70 -3.98
N ARG A 33 12.86 -14.98 -2.67
CA ARG A 33 12.70 -13.97 -1.62
C ARG A 33 13.81 -14.11 -0.59
N ASP A 34 14.23 -12.99 0.01
CA ASP A 34 15.10 -13.03 1.18
C ASP A 34 14.28 -13.01 2.49
N GLN A 35 14.97 -12.80 3.62
CA GLN A 35 14.33 -12.62 4.92
C GLN A 35 14.00 -11.15 5.15
N TRP A 36 12.93 -10.88 5.90
CA TRP A 36 12.62 -9.53 6.41
C TRP A 36 13.82 -8.93 7.17
N ARG A 37 14.14 -7.67 6.86
CA ARG A 37 15.22 -6.91 7.51
C ARG A 37 14.74 -5.51 7.85
N VAL A 38 15.06 -5.05 9.05
CA VAL A 38 14.84 -3.65 9.44
C VAL A 38 15.82 -2.77 8.67
N GLU A 39 15.28 -1.89 7.81
CA GLU A 39 16.04 -0.92 7.02
C GLU A 39 15.95 0.50 7.61
N LEU A 40 14.87 0.79 8.35
CA LEU A 40 14.69 2.03 9.08
C LEU A 40 14.04 1.75 10.44
N ASP A 41 14.59 2.35 11.50
CA ASP A 41 14.00 2.36 12.83
C ASP A 41 14.29 3.72 13.47
N ALA A 42 13.26 4.57 13.58
CA ALA A 42 13.41 5.94 14.03
C ALA A 42 12.26 6.39 14.95
N PRO A 43 12.54 7.20 15.98
CA PRO A 43 11.49 7.88 16.74
C PRO A 43 10.69 8.86 15.87
N VAL A 44 9.41 9.01 16.19
CA VAL A 44 8.48 9.90 15.48
C VAL A 44 7.92 10.94 16.46
N ALA A 45 7.91 12.20 16.06
CA ALA A 45 7.14 13.24 16.74
C ALA A 45 5.71 13.21 16.19
N LEU A 46 4.71 13.11 17.05
CA LEU A 46 3.29 13.03 16.63
C LEU A 46 2.51 14.29 16.99
N GLU A 47 3.13 15.22 17.72
CA GLU A 47 2.53 16.48 18.13
C GLU A 47 3.60 17.58 18.14
N GLY A 48 3.16 18.81 17.91
CA GLY A 48 4.01 20.00 17.97
C GLY A 48 4.84 20.25 16.72
N PRO A 49 5.78 21.21 16.76
CA PRO A 49 6.60 21.56 15.60
C PRO A 49 7.44 20.37 15.13
N GLY A 50 7.27 19.99 13.86
CA GLY A 50 7.95 18.84 13.26
C GLY A 50 7.27 17.50 13.57
N SER A 51 5.98 17.51 13.89
CA SER A 51 5.16 16.30 13.85
C SER A 51 5.19 15.65 12.47
N LEU A 52 5.06 14.32 12.43
CA LEU A 52 4.80 13.58 11.21
C LEU A 52 3.32 13.74 10.88
N ASP A 53 3.03 14.64 9.95
CA ASP A 53 1.70 14.93 9.48
C ASP A 53 1.40 14.11 8.21
N GLU A 54 2.39 13.86 7.36
CA GLU A 54 2.27 13.12 6.11
C GLU A 54 3.40 12.08 5.92
N LEU A 55 3.03 10.87 5.48
CA LEU A 55 3.94 9.80 5.11
C LEU A 55 3.50 9.14 3.80
N GLN A 56 4.43 9.01 2.86
CA GLN A 56 4.25 8.22 1.65
C GLN A 56 5.06 6.92 1.71
N VAL A 57 4.41 5.81 1.39
CA VAL A 57 4.99 4.47 1.27
C VAL A 57 4.85 4.00 -0.17
N GLY A 58 5.97 3.72 -0.82
CA GLY A 58 6.06 3.41 -2.24
C GLY A 58 5.95 4.66 -3.13
N GLY A 59 5.57 4.43 -4.38
CA GLY A 59 5.48 5.46 -5.41
C GLY A 59 5.58 4.89 -6.82
N HIS A 60 5.20 5.72 -7.79
CA HIS A 60 5.35 5.45 -9.22
C HIS A 60 6.82 5.26 -9.63
N GLU A 61 7.03 4.43 -10.64
CA GLU A 61 8.30 4.26 -11.33
C GLU A 61 8.80 5.62 -11.81
N HIS A 62 10.07 5.88 -11.56
CA HIS A 62 10.74 7.07 -12.03
C HIS A 62 12.07 6.69 -12.69
N GLU A 63 12.24 7.08 -13.95
CA GLU A 63 13.44 6.81 -14.75
C GLU A 63 13.83 5.32 -14.80
N GLY A 64 12.83 4.42 -14.86
CA GLY A 64 13.06 2.98 -14.87
C GLY A 64 13.50 2.40 -13.53
N ASN A 65 13.25 3.10 -12.42
CA ASN A 65 13.66 2.75 -11.06
C ASN A 65 12.59 3.19 -10.05
N PHE A 66 12.82 3.00 -8.76
CA PHE A 66 11.94 3.42 -7.67
C PHE A 66 10.56 2.77 -7.65
N ALA A 67 10.33 1.77 -8.51
CA ALA A 67 9.04 1.10 -8.62
C ALA A 67 8.80 0.21 -7.40
N ASN A 68 7.73 0.49 -6.67
CA ASN A 68 7.30 -0.36 -5.58
C ASN A 68 6.42 -1.51 -6.08
N ARG A 69 7.06 -2.60 -6.49
CA ARG A 69 6.42 -3.79 -7.08
C ARG A 69 6.03 -4.87 -6.08
N GLY A 70 6.38 -4.66 -4.81
CA GLY A 70 6.11 -5.62 -3.73
C GLY A 70 4.89 -5.26 -2.93
N ASP A 71 4.47 -6.20 -2.10
CA ASP A 71 3.35 -5.99 -1.22
C ASP A 71 3.71 -4.97 -0.13
N VAL A 72 2.76 -4.13 0.28
CA VAL A 72 2.94 -3.15 1.37
C VAL A 72 2.00 -3.50 2.51
N LEU A 73 2.57 -3.76 3.69
CA LEU A 73 1.86 -4.04 4.92
C LEU A 73 2.08 -2.87 5.88
N VAL A 74 1.02 -2.20 6.30
CA VAL A 74 1.07 -1.13 7.29
C VAL A 74 0.43 -1.60 8.59
N ARG A 75 1.22 -1.55 9.67
CA ARG A 75 0.86 -2.00 11.02
C ARG A 75 0.91 -0.86 12.01
N PHE A 76 0.20 -1.02 13.12
CA PHE A 76 0.12 0.02 14.15
C PHE A 76 0.44 -0.58 15.53
N HIS A 77 1.40 0.03 16.24
CA HIS A 77 1.89 -0.44 17.53
C HIS A 77 1.99 0.69 18.58
N ASP A 78 1.95 0.36 19.87
CA ASP A 78 1.93 1.32 20.99
C ASP A 78 3.27 2.03 21.27
N GLU A 79 4.13 2.15 20.27
CA GLU A 79 5.44 2.79 20.35
C GLU A 79 5.52 4.03 19.45
N ASP A 80 6.18 5.09 19.93
CA ASP A 80 6.36 6.35 19.19
C ASP A 80 7.54 6.26 18.20
N ARG A 81 7.53 5.21 17.38
CA ARG A 81 8.58 4.92 16.41
C ARG A 81 7.97 4.44 15.10
N ILE A 82 8.68 4.70 14.02
CA ILE A 82 8.47 4.04 12.74
C ILE A 82 9.51 2.93 12.61
N VAL A 83 9.06 1.75 12.18
CA VAL A 83 9.94 0.66 11.76
C VAL A 83 9.59 0.28 10.34
N VAL A 84 10.55 0.30 9.43
CA VAL A 84 10.40 -0.16 8.05
C VAL A 84 11.26 -1.38 7.86
N GLU A 85 10.61 -2.48 7.50
CA GLU A 85 11.27 -3.71 7.13
C GLU A 85 11.11 -3.96 5.63
N LEU A 86 12.17 -4.44 4.99
CA LEU A 86 12.14 -4.90 3.60
C LEU A 86 12.32 -6.41 3.52
N ARG A 87 11.59 -7.01 2.58
CA ARG A 87 11.87 -8.36 2.07
C ARG A 87 11.99 -8.29 0.56
N ARG A 88 13.21 -8.41 0.07
CA ARG A 88 13.56 -8.31 -1.35
C ARG A 88 13.13 -9.57 -2.08
N PHE A 89 12.72 -9.41 -3.33
CA PHE A 89 12.40 -10.52 -4.22
C PHE A 89 12.92 -10.30 -5.64
N SER A 90 13.16 -11.41 -6.35
CA SER A 90 13.60 -11.39 -7.75
C SER A 90 13.13 -12.63 -8.50
N ARG A 91 12.65 -12.45 -9.74
CA ARG A 91 12.46 -13.56 -10.72
C ARG A 91 13.72 -13.88 -11.54
N ALA A 92 14.91 -13.59 -11.02
CA ALA A 92 16.13 -14.01 -11.66
C ALA A 92 16.13 -15.52 -11.96
N SER A 93 16.90 -15.95 -12.97
CA SER A 93 16.96 -17.35 -13.42
C SER A 93 17.72 -18.27 -12.47
N SER A 94 18.36 -17.73 -11.43
CA SER A 94 19.07 -18.51 -10.41
C SER A 94 19.19 -17.71 -9.13
N LEU A 95 19.39 -18.40 -8.01
CA LEU A 95 19.59 -17.77 -6.70
C LEU A 95 20.79 -16.81 -6.71
N ALA A 96 21.90 -17.18 -7.36
CA ALA A 96 23.09 -16.32 -7.43
C ALA A 96 22.81 -14.98 -8.14
N ARG A 97 21.95 -14.97 -9.17
CA ARG A 97 21.51 -13.73 -9.82
C ARG A 97 20.49 -12.96 -8.97
N ALA A 98 19.58 -13.67 -8.29
CA ALA A 98 18.65 -13.03 -7.35
C ALA A 98 19.41 -12.32 -6.22
N GLN A 99 20.48 -12.92 -5.69
CA GLN A 99 21.36 -12.30 -4.69
C GLN A 99 22.02 -11.02 -5.22
N GLN A 100 22.46 -11.00 -6.49
CA GLN A 100 22.98 -9.77 -7.12
C GLN A 100 21.92 -8.68 -7.23
N ASP A 101 20.66 -9.04 -7.50
CA ASP A 101 19.56 -8.06 -7.46
C ASP A 101 19.31 -7.57 -6.04
N PHE A 102 19.33 -8.46 -5.04
CA PHE A 102 19.12 -8.11 -3.63
C PHE A 102 20.16 -7.13 -3.10
N GLU A 103 21.43 -7.31 -3.47
CA GLU A 103 22.52 -6.41 -3.07
C GLU A 103 22.35 -4.99 -3.61
N ARG A 104 21.57 -4.83 -4.68
CA ARG A 104 21.31 -3.54 -5.33
C ARG A 104 19.98 -2.92 -4.87
N LEU A 105 19.08 -3.73 -4.30
CA LEU A 105 17.82 -3.26 -3.73
C LEU A 105 18.02 -2.75 -2.31
N SER A 106 17.53 -1.56 -2.02
CA SER A 106 17.61 -0.91 -0.71
C SER A 106 16.40 -0.01 -0.45
N LEU A 107 16.17 0.34 0.82
CA LEU A 107 15.20 1.37 1.18
C LEU A 107 15.78 2.76 0.85
N TRP A 108 14.97 3.59 0.20
CA TRP A 108 15.23 5.00 0.01
C TRP A 108 14.21 5.86 0.75
N ALA A 109 14.66 6.50 1.83
CA ALA A 109 13.83 7.34 2.70
C ALA A 109 14.24 8.81 2.59
N TYR A 110 13.43 9.64 1.95
CA TYR A 110 13.75 11.03 1.62
C TYR A 110 12.58 11.99 1.89
N VAL A 111 12.87 13.27 2.14
CA VAL A 111 11.84 14.30 2.34
C VAL A 111 11.36 14.87 1.00
N GLY A 112 10.03 14.98 0.85
CA GLY A 112 9.32 15.42 -0.35
C GLY A 112 8.79 14.23 -1.14
N GLY A 113 7.97 13.38 -0.54
CA GLY A 113 7.45 12.14 -1.15
C GLY A 113 6.77 12.36 -2.52
N ASP A 114 6.19 13.55 -2.70
CA ASP A 114 5.55 14.07 -3.92
C ASP A 114 6.53 14.46 -5.04
N VAL A 115 7.79 14.70 -4.70
CA VAL A 115 8.84 15.02 -5.67
C VAL A 115 9.47 13.74 -6.20
N ALA A 116 9.73 13.73 -7.50
CA ALA A 116 10.48 12.69 -8.17
C ALA A 116 11.79 12.36 -7.43
N PRO A 117 12.00 11.10 -7.00
CA PRO A 117 13.18 10.73 -6.25
C PRO A 117 14.42 10.83 -7.14
N THR A 118 15.49 11.43 -6.62
CA THR A 118 16.81 11.33 -7.25
C THR A 118 17.60 10.19 -6.62
N PRO A 119 18.45 9.48 -7.38
CA PRO A 119 19.31 8.43 -6.84
C PRO A 119 20.15 8.96 -5.67
N PRO A 120 20.39 8.13 -4.62
CA PRO A 120 21.17 8.55 -3.44
C PRO A 120 22.53 9.16 -3.79
N SER A 121 23.19 8.64 -4.84
CA SER A 121 24.49 9.11 -5.30
C SER A 121 24.47 10.47 -6.01
N GLN A 122 23.30 10.94 -6.44
CA GLN A 122 23.12 12.18 -7.20
C GLN A 122 22.49 13.30 -6.35
N MET A 123 22.12 13.02 -5.11
CA MET A 123 21.46 13.99 -4.26
C MET A 123 22.47 15.01 -3.72
N GLU A 124 22.47 16.21 -4.28
CA GLU A 124 23.41 17.31 -3.92
C GLU A 124 23.28 17.70 -2.43
N PHE A 125 22.06 17.64 -1.90
CA PHE A 125 21.76 17.81 -0.49
C PHE A 125 20.83 16.69 -0.05
N PRO A 126 21.35 15.60 0.54
CA PRO A 126 20.48 14.57 1.08
C PRO A 126 19.56 15.23 2.10
N ARG A 127 18.26 15.19 1.82
CA ARG A 127 17.22 15.49 2.82
C ARG A 127 16.72 14.14 3.32
N PRO A 128 17.53 13.39 4.11
CA PRO A 128 17.10 12.11 4.62
C PRO A 128 15.86 12.32 5.48
N CYS A 129 15.00 11.32 5.46
CA CYS A 129 13.83 11.28 6.33
C CYS A 129 14.18 11.38 7.81
N VAL A 130 15.32 10.82 8.21
CA VAL A 130 15.81 10.91 9.59
C VAL A 130 16.65 12.17 9.74
N GLY A 131 16.17 13.13 10.53
CA GLY A 131 16.90 14.36 10.83
C GLY A 131 18.16 14.13 11.67
N GLN A 132 18.93 15.19 11.90
CA GLN A 132 20.10 15.15 12.79
C GLN A 132 19.75 14.77 14.24
N SER A 133 18.52 15.03 14.66
CA SER A 133 17.95 14.59 15.95
C SER A 133 17.73 13.08 16.03
N GLY A 134 17.82 12.35 14.92
CA GLY A 134 17.44 10.96 14.82
C GLY A 134 15.92 10.75 14.67
N THR A 135 15.11 11.80 14.64
CA THR A 135 13.65 11.70 14.47
C THR A 135 13.27 11.70 12.99
N LEU A 136 12.22 10.95 12.65
CA LEU A 136 11.61 11.05 11.34
C LEU A 136 11.05 12.46 11.13
N ARG A 137 11.28 13.01 9.94
CA ARG A 137 10.75 14.29 9.49
C ARG A 137 9.39 14.08 8.81
N ASP A 138 8.66 15.17 8.71
CA ASP A 138 7.41 15.22 7.96
C ASP A 138 7.62 15.12 6.44
N HIS A 139 6.54 14.84 5.70
CA HIS A 139 6.52 14.66 4.24
C HIS A 139 7.55 13.65 3.74
N CYS A 140 7.67 12.55 4.45
CA CYS A 140 8.64 11.50 4.15
C CYS A 140 8.13 10.54 3.07
N GLY A 141 8.94 10.29 2.06
CA GLY A 141 8.73 9.24 1.07
C GLY A 141 9.62 8.03 1.35
N LEU A 142 9.03 6.84 1.44
CA LEU A 142 9.70 5.56 1.59
C LEU A 142 9.59 4.79 0.27
N ARG A 143 10.68 4.63 -0.48
CA ARG A 143 10.68 3.95 -1.79
C ARG A 143 11.69 2.80 -1.83
N VAL A 144 11.46 1.83 -2.71
CA VAL A 144 12.47 0.80 -3.02
C VAL A 144 13.39 1.36 -4.08
N TYR A 145 14.68 1.50 -3.79
CA TYR A 145 15.68 1.94 -4.76
C TYR A 145 16.52 0.77 -5.25
N PHE A 146 16.80 0.74 -6.56
CA PHE A 146 17.71 -0.20 -7.18
C PHE A 146 19.01 0.49 -7.63
N ASP A 147 20.15 0.04 -7.15
CA ASP A 147 21.45 0.63 -7.50
C ASP A 147 21.89 0.23 -8.92
N GLY A 148 21.45 1.00 -9.91
CA GLY A 148 22.00 1.04 -11.27
C GLY A 148 21.06 1.69 -12.27
N ALA A 149 21.30 1.42 -13.56
CA ALA A 149 20.66 2.17 -14.64
C ALA A 149 19.13 1.97 -14.74
N SER A 150 18.64 0.78 -14.40
CA SER A 150 17.20 0.46 -14.34
C SER A 150 16.97 -0.72 -13.42
N GLN A 151 15.83 -0.71 -12.73
CA GLN A 151 15.32 -1.79 -11.91
C GLN A 151 14.77 -2.90 -12.82
N PRO A 152 15.20 -4.17 -12.66
CA PRO A 152 14.59 -5.29 -13.37
C PRO A 152 13.09 -5.34 -13.07
N GLN A 153 12.27 -5.57 -14.09
CA GLN A 153 10.80 -5.54 -14.01
C GLN A 153 10.20 -6.44 -12.92
N ARG A 154 10.91 -7.49 -12.53
CA ARG A 154 10.48 -8.47 -11.51
C ARG A 154 11.47 -8.60 -10.36
N ALA A 155 12.23 -7.54 -10.10
CA ALA A 155 13.02 -7.35 -8.90
C ALA A 155 12.45 -6.18 -8.09
N GLY A 156 12.25 -6.37 -6.80
CA GLY A 156 11.65 -5.37 -5.92
C GLY A 156 11.73 -5.80 -4.47
N ALA A 157 10.95 -5.15 -3.61
CA ALA A 157 10.85 -5.55 -2.21
C ALA A 157 9.42 -5.37 -1.71
N ASP A 158 8.98 -6.31 -0.89
CA ASP A 158 7.83 -6.12 -0.02
C ASP A 158 8.23 -5.17 1.12
N MET A 159 7.31 -4.31 1.56
CA MET A 159 7.50 -3.36 2.64
C MET A 159 6.57 -3.67 3.81
N ARG A 160 7.12 -3.75 5.03
CA ARG A 160 6.35 -3.71 6.27
C ARG A 160 6.65 -2.40 6.98
N VAL A 161 5.64 -1.56 7.15
CA VAL A 161 5.75 -0.27 7.83
C VAL A 161 4.95 -0.33 9.12
N THR A 162 5.64 -0.30 10.23
CA THR A 162 5.03 -0.19 11.56
C THR A 162 5.02 1.27 11.98
N LEU A 163 3.85 1.82 12.26
CA LEU A 163 3.63 3.17 12.74
C LEU A 163 3.11 3.19 14.18
N PRO A 164 3.23 4.33 14.88
CA PRO A 164 2.59 4.50 16.18
C PRO A 164 1.07 4.37 16.09
N ALA A 165 0.44 3.66 17.02
CA ALA A 165 -1.02 3.44 17.05
C ALA A 165 -1.85 4.73 17.17
N ARG A 166 -1.21 5.80 17.67
CA ARG A 166 -1.82 7.13 17.76
C ARG A 166 -1.56 8.02 16.54
N TYR A 167 -0.84 7.53 15.52
CA TYR A 167 -0.66 8.25 14.26
C TYR A 167 -2.02 8.52 13.60
N ALA A 168 -2.28 9.80 13.31
CA ALA A 168 -3.54 10.28 12.76
C ALA A 168 -3.32 11.28 11.60
N GLY A 169 -2.13 11.24 11.00
CA GLY A 169 -1.78 12.04 9.83
C GLY A 169 -2.33 11.46 8.52
N GLU A 170 -1.73 11.86 7.41
CA GLU A 170 -2.04 11.43 6.05
C GLU A 170 -1.03 10.37 5.59
N LEU A 171 -1.53 9.18 5.25
CA LEU A 171 -0.77 8.04 4.79
C LEU A 171 -1.09 7.77 3.33
N HIS A 172 -0.11 7.95 2.45
CA HIS A 172 -0.21 7.63 1.03
C HIS A 172 0.53 6.32 0.76
N VAL A 173 -0.16 5.29 0.28
CA VAL A 173 0.45 4.02 -0.11
C VAL A 173 0.31 3.86 -1.61
N ILE A 174 1.42 3.74 -2.32
CA ILE A 174 1.45 3.66 -3.78
C ILE A 174 2.22 2.42 -4.19
N THR A 175 1.59 1.53 -4.96
CA THR A 175 2.24 0.35 -5.55
C THR A 175 2.04 0.33 -7.06
N GLU A 176 3.03 -0.20 -7.76
CA GLU A 176 3.03 -0.26 -9.22
C GLU A 176 3.45 -1.66 -9.69
N ASP A 177 2.69 -2.26 -10.62
CA ASP A 177 3.01 -3.54 -11.24
C ASP A 177 3.02 -3.43 -12.76
N VAL A 178 4.01 -4.03 -13.42
CA VAL A 178 4.07 -4.05 -14.88
C VAL A 178 3.16 -5.13 -15.47
N ASP A 179 2.39 -4.75 -16.47
CA ASP A 179 1.42 -5.58 -17.22
C ASP A 179 2.08 -6.55 -18.23
N LEU A 180 3.08 -7.29 -17.79
CA LEU A 180 3.81 -8.20 -18.68
C LEU A 180 3.46 -9.67 -18.44
N ASP A 181 3.06 -10.02 -17.22
CA ASP A 181 2.89 -11.40 -16.80
C ASP A 181 1.58 -11.56 -15.99
N ALA A 182 0.51 -12.01 -16.65
CA ALA A 182 -0.80 -12.26 -16.04
C ALA A 182 -0.78 -13.39 -14.98
N ASP A 183 0.26 -14.21 -14.93
CA ASP A 183 0.46 -15.28 -13.93
C ASP A 183 1.37 -14.88 -12.75
N TYR A 184 1.93 -13.66 -12.76
CA TYR A 184 2.82 -13.20 -11.69
C TYR A 184 2.07 -12.92 -10.38
N GLN A 185 2.57 -13.47 -9.27
CA GLN A 185 1.83 -13.46 -8.00
C GLN A 185 2.00 -12.17 -7.19
N ASN A 186 3.14 -11.50 -7.30
CA ASN A 186 3.39 -10.25 -6.57
C ASN A 186 2.88 -9.07 -7.39
N ARG A 187 1.68 -8.61 -7.06
CA ARG A 187 0.99 -7.55 -7.80
C ARG A 187 1.01 -6.20 -7.07
N GLY A 188 1.83 -6.08 -6.02
CA GLY A 188 1.86 -4.89 -5.19
C GLY A 188 0.62 -4.78 -4.30
N ASN A 189 0.20 -5.88 -3.65
CA ASN A 189 -0.96 -5.84 -2.78
C ASN A 189 -0.70 -4.93 -1.57
N VAL A 190 -1.73 -4.28 -1.07
CA VAL A 190 -1.64 -3.40 0.10
C VAL A 190 -2.51 -3.98 1.21
N CYS A 191 -1.98 -4.03 2.42
CA CYS A 191 -2.78 -4.30 3.61
C CYS A 191 -2.47 -3.27 4.70
N ILE A 192 -3.52 -2.65 5.26
CA ILE A 192 -3.43 -1.63 6.29
C ILE A 192 -4.30 -2.09 7.46
N GLU A 193 -3.63 -2.37 8.58
CA GLU A 193 -4.29 -2.69 9.85
C GLU A 193 -5.18 -1.54 10.35
N PRO A 194 -6.12 -1.80 11.29
CA PRO A 194 -7.04 -0.78 11.81
C PRO A 194 -6.34 0.53 12.19
N THR A 195 -6.60 1.60 11.43
CA THR A 195 -5.89 2.88 11.57
C THR A 195 -6.78 4.08 11.85
N ARG A 196 -6.19 5.11 12.46
CA ARG A 196 -6.79 6.44 12.64
C ARG A 196 -6.33 7.46 11.60
N ALA A 197 -5.32 7.10 10.80
CA ALA A 197 -4.81 7.94 9.73
C ALA A 197 -5.87 8.17 8.65
N ARG A 198 -5.72 9.27 7.91
CA ARG A 198 -6.33 9.41 6.59
C ARG A 198 -5.46 8.62 5.64
N VAL A 199 -6.07 7.73 4.87
CA VAL A 199 -5.33 6.82 4.01
C VAL A 199 -5.67 7.12 2.56
N SER A 200 -4.66 7.16 1.71
CA SER A 200 -4.81 7.10 0.26
C SER A 200 -4.07 5.87 -0.22
N VAL A 201 -4.74 4.98 -0.95
CA VAL A 201 -4.07 3.85 -1.61
C VAL A 201 -4.17 4.02 -3.11
N GLU A 202 -3.03 4.03 -3.78
CA GLU A 202 -2.92 4.00 -5.22
C GLU A 202 -2.33 2.65 -5.65
N LEU A 203 -3.10 1.89 -6.43
CA LEU A 203 -2.71 0.59 -6.94
C LEU A 203 -2.80 0.62 -8.46
N GLN A 204 -1.72 0.27 -9.15
CA GLN A 204 -1.86 -0.07 -10.56
C GLN A 204 -2.59 -1.42 -10.74
N ARG A 205 -2.25 -2.41 -9.89
CA ARG A 205 -2.86 -3.75 -9.84
C ARG A 205 -2.84 -4.28 -8.40
N GLY A 206 -3.48 -5.42 -8.19
CA GLY A 206 -3.45 -6.17 -6.94
C GLY A 206 -4.68 -5.94 -6.06
N LEU A 207 -4.54 -6.35 -4.80
CA LEU A 207 -5.59 -6.26 -3.79
C LEU A 207 -5.22 -5.20 -2.75
N ALA A 208 -6.17 -4.38 -2.34
CA ALA A 208 -6.03 -3.52 -1.17
C ALA A 208 -6.96 -3.99 -0.05
N PHE A 209 -6.41 -4.21 1.14
CA PHE A 209 -7.14 -4.46 2.37
C PHE A 209 -6.91 -3.29 3.31
N ALA A 210 -7.95 -2.59 3.72
CA ALA A 210 -7.82 -1.49 4.67
C ALA A 210 -8.87 -1.59 5.76
N SER A 211 -8.45 -1.45 7.02
CA SER A 211 -9.37 -1.34 8.14
C SER A 211 -9.26 0.02 8.82
N VAL A 212 -10.42 0.59 9.16
CA VAL A 212 -10.50 1.87 9.87
C VAL A 212 -10.77 1.63 11.36
N ALA A 213 -10.01 2.27 12.24
CA ALA A 213 -10.21 2.23 13.68
C ALA A 213 -11.13 3.38 14.15
N LEU A 214 -11.89 3.15 15.23
CA LEU A 214 -12.61 4.23 15.89
C LEU A 214 -11.63 5.14 16.64
N PRO A 215 -11.82 6.47 16.61
CA PRO A 215 -11.11 7.34 17.52
C PRO A 215 -11.57 7.09 18.97
N ASP A 216 -10.65 7.00 19.92
CA ASP A 216 -10.97 6.78 21.35
C ASP A 216 -11.85 7.89 21.95
N ARG A 217 -11.89 9.07 21.32
CA ARG A 217 -12.75 10.22 21.69
C ARG A 217 -13.19 10.99 20.44
N ALA A 218 -14.48 11.34 20.36
CA ALA A 218 -15.10 12.10 19.27
C ALA A 218 -14.63 13.58 19.19
N PRO A 219 -14.97 14.35 18.13
CA PRO A 219 -14.92 14.05 16.70
C PRO A 219 -14.06 15.12 15.99
N GLN A 220 -12.83 14.85 15.55
CA GLN A 220 -12.09 15.88 14.79
C GLN A 220 -11.48 15.44 13.46
N ALA A 221 -11.44 14.16 13.15
CA ALA A 221 -11.25 13.72 11.77
C ALA A 221 -12.10 12.49 11.53
N VAL A 222 -12.93 12.53 10.50
CA VAL A 222 -13.45 11.31 9.90
C VAL A 222 -12.26 10.72 9.13
N PRO A 223 -11.75 9.53 9.47
CA PRO A 223 -10.77 8.86 8.64
C PRO A 223 -11.36 8.76 7.22
N ALA A 224 -10.60 9.29 6.26
CA ALA A 224 -10.96 9.24 4.84
C ALA A 224 -10.05 8.20 4.19
N LEU A 225 -10.62 7.38 3.31
CA LEU A 225 -9.88 6.46 2.46
C LEU A 225 -10.07 6.90 1.00
N SER A 226 -9.04 7.44 0.36
CA SER A 226 -9.04 7.70 -1.09
C SER A 226 -8.40 6.55 -1.82
N LEU A 227 -8.92 6.20 -3.00
CA LEU A 227 -8.40 5.10 -3.80
C LEU A 227 -8.24 5.53 -5.26
N HIS A 228 -7.08 5.21 -5.80
CA HIS A 228 -6.72 5.52 -7.18
C HIS A 228 -6.21 4.24 -7.82
N GLY A 229 -6.71 3.86 -8.99
CA GLY A 229 -6.23 2.66 -9.65
C GLY A 229 -7.10 2.20 -10.82
N ASP A 230 -6.45 1.57 -11.79
CA ASP A 230 -7.06 1.15 -13.06
C ASP A 230 -7.74 -0.23 -12.94
N ALA A 231 -7.26 -1.12 -12.06
CA ALA A 231 -7.80 -2.47 -11.86
C ALA A 231 -7.50 -3.01 -10.45
N ALA A 232 -8.21 -2.47 -9.45
CA ALA A 232 -8.04 -2.87 -8.05
C ALA A 232 -9.31 -3.52 -7.47
N GLU A 233 -9.12 -4.63 -6.76
CA GLU A 233 -10.12 -5.17 -5.84
C GLU A 233 -9.78 -4.70 -4.42
N LEU A 234 -10.72 -4.01 -3.79
CA LEU A 234 -10.58 -3.44 -2.46
C LEU A 234 -11.46 -4.17 -1.47
N TRP A 235 -10.89 -4.48 -0.32
CA TRP A 235 -11.59 -4.92 0.88
C TRP A 235 -11.45 -3.86 1.97
N LEU A 236 -12.57 -3.25 2.33
CA LEU A 236 -12.62 -2.16 3.30
C LEU A 236 -13.45 -2.58 4.51
N ASP A 237 -12.82 -2.63 5.67
CA ASP A 237 -13.47 -2.95 6.93
C ASP A 237 -13.69 -1.70 7.80
N THR A 238 -14.95 -1.37 8.02
CA THR A 238 -15.36 -0.16 8.72
C THR A 238 -16.23 -0.50 9.91
N PRO A 239 -15.99 0.08 11.10
CA PRO A 239 -16.88 -0.12 12.23
C PRO A 239 -18.27 0.40 11.86
N ALA A 240 -19.31 -0.35 12.25
CA ALA A 240 -20.70 -0.09 11.88
C ALA A 240 -21.23 1.32 12.24
N THR A 241 -20.51 2.07 13.07
CA THR A 241 -20.82 3.43 13.52
C THR A 241 -20.15 4.54 12.70
N LEU A 242 -19.20 4.22 11.82
CA LEU A 242 -18.56 5.20 10.94
C LEU A 242 -19.26 5.28 9.59
N ARG A 243 -19.25 6.49 9.03
CA ARG A 243 -19.54 6.71 7.61
C ARG A 243 -18.21 6.70 6.88
N THR A 244 -18.11 5.88 5.84
CA THR A 244 -16.93 5.83 4.99
C THR A 244 -17.23 6.50 3.67
N VAL A 245 -16.37 7.43 3.32
CA VAL A 245 -16.34 8.11 2.04
C VAL A 245 -15.13 7.56 1.31
N PHE A 246 -15.34 7.06 0.10
CA PHE A 246 -14.25 6.73 -0.81
C PHE A 246 -14.48 7.48 -2.13
N SER A 247 -13.39 7.93 -2.71
CA SER A 247 -13.37 8.45 -4.07
C SER A 247 -12.59 7.48 -4.95
N THR A 248 -13.15 7.20 -6.12
CA THR A 248 -12.42 6.53 -7.20
C THR A 248 -12.23 7.55 -8.31
N SER A 249 -11.00 7.68 -8.81
CA SER A 249 -10.71 8.46 -10.00
C SER A 249 -9.99 7.58 -11.01
N TYR A 250 -10.30 7.81 -12.28
CA TYR A 250 -9.60 7.19 -13.41
C TYR A 250 -8.87 8.28 -14.19
N GLU A 251 -7.58 8.07 -14.45
CA GLU A 251 -6.80 8.93 -15.33
C GLU A 251 -6.70 8.30 -16.72
N ASP A 252 -7.66 8.59 -17.61
CA ASP A 252 -7.51 8.17 -19.01
C ASP A 252 -6.56 9.13 -19.75
N ASP A 253 -5.80 8.55 -20.66
CA ASP A 253 -4.93 9.24 -21.60
C ASP A 253 -5.82 10.16 -22.46
N ALA A 254 -5.50 11.46 -22.53
CA ALA A 254 -6.37 12.54 -23.03
C ALA A 254 -6.90 12.39 -24.49
N ARG A 255 -6.59 11.28 -25.16
CA ARG A 255 -6.98 10.91 -26.52
C ARG A 255 -8.19 9.97 -26.61
N LYS A 256 -8.68 9.39 -25.51
CA LYS A 256 -9.90 8.55 -25.47
C LYS A 256 -11.07 9.27 -24.77
N GLN A 257 -11.46 10.43 -25.30
CA GLN A 257 -12.57 11.25 -24.77
C GLN A 257 -13.97 10.68 -25.06
N GLU A 258 -14.19 9.37 -24.91
CA GLU A 258 -15.55 8.85 -24.72
C GLU A 258 -15.78 8.76 -23.22
N ARG A 259 -16.81 9.47 -22.73
CA ARG A 259 -17.08 9.69 -21.31
C ARG A 259 -17.24 8.34 -20.59
N CYS A 260 -16.23 7.92 -19.84
CA CYS A 260 -16.37 6.80 -18.92
C CYS A 260 -17.40 7.18 -17.84
N TYR A 261 -18.58 6.56 -17.89
CA TYR A 261 -19.58 6.65 -16.84
C TYR A 261 -19.27 5.59 -15.80
N VAL A 262 -18.79 6.00 -14.63
CA VAL A 262 -18.69 5.11 -13.48
C VAL A 262 -20.09 4.99 -12.87
N ASP A 263 -20.77 3.87 -13.14
CA ASP A 263 -22.07 3.52 -12.55
C ASP A 263 -21.86 2.57 -11.37
N PRO A 264 -21.88 3.05 -10.11
CA PRO A 264 -21.79 2.16 -8.96
C PRO A 264 -23.03 1.26 -8.92
N ARG A 265 -22.82 -0.05 -8.83
CA ARG A 265 -23.91 -1.01 -8.61
C ARG A 265 -23.65 -1.84 -7.37
N LEU A 266 -24.66 -1.95 -6.52
CA LEU A 266 -24.70 -2.98 -5.47
C LEU A 266 -25.23 -4.26 -6.11
N GLU A 267 -24.64 -5.42 -5.79
CA GLU A 267 -25.20 -6.70 -6.21
C GLU A 267 -26.70 -6.79 -5.81
N GLY A 268 -27.58 -6.75 -6.81
CA GLY A 268 -29.03 -6.83 -6.66
C GLY A 268 -29.80 -5.53 -6.40
N GLN A 269 -29.18 -4.33 -6.38
CA GLN A 269 -29.90 -3.05 -6.26
C GLN A 269 -29.29 -1.91 -7.07
N GLU A 270 -30.14 -1.19 -7.80
CA GLU A 270 -29.81 0.06 -8.50
C GLU A 270 -29.71 1.21 -7.49
N ILE A 271 -28.62 1.98 -7.52
CA ILE A 271 -28.41 3.11 -6.61
C ILE A 271 -29.18 4.32 -7.15
N THR A 272 -30.45 4.45 -6.74
CA THR A 272 -31.22 5.68 -7.01
C THR A 272 -30.86 6.75 -5.99
N ASP A 273 -30.32 7.87 -6.48
CA ASP A 273 -30.06 9.11 -5.74
C ASP A 273 -31.22 9.43 -4.77
N SER A 274 -31.04 9.13 -3.49
CA SER A 274 -32.11 9.33 -2.51
C SER A 274 -31.61 9.49 -1.08
N THR A 275 -32.20 10.49 -0.45
CA THR A 275 -31.94 10.97 0.90
C THR A 275 -32.41 9.95 1.95
N PHE A 276 -31.60 9.83 3.00
CA PHE A 276 -31.75 9.01 4.22
C PHE A 276 -33.17 8.63 4.67
N GLY A 277 -33.37 7.32 4.93
CA GLY A 277 -34.50 6.81 5.71
C GLY A 277 -34.47 5.29 5.97
N ALA A 278 -34.12 4.92 7.21
CA ALA A 278 -34.33 3.63 7.90
C ALA A 278 -33.78 2.32 7.29
N THR A 279 -32.57 1.95 7.74
CA THR A 279 -31.97 0.59 7.78
C THR A 279 -32.12 -0.26 6.51
N ARG A 280 -31.09 -0.15 5.68
CA ARG A 280 -30.42 -1.16 4.83
C ARG A 280 -29.28 -0.41 4.15
N SER A 281 -28.20 -1.10 3.78
CA SER A 281 -26.98 -0.49 3.27
C SER A 281 -27.26 0.63 2.27
N SER A 282 -26.67 1.81 2.46
CA SER A 282 -26.89 2.97 1.58
C SER A 282 -25.59 3.34 0.91
N VAL A 283 -25.60 3.47 -0.41
CA VAL A 283 -24.52 4.04 -1.21
C VAL A 283 -25.08 5.31 -1.85
N SER A 284 -24.39 6.44 -1.68
CA SER A 284 -24.74 7.70 -2.31
C SER A 284 -23.51 8.20 -3.04
N GLY A 285 -23.60 8.33 -4.36
CA GLY A 285 -22.54 8.85 -5.20
C GLY A 285 -22.93 10.18 -5.83
N ILE A 286 -22.01 11.15 -5.87
CA ILE A 286 -22.12 12.27 -6.82
C ILE A 286 -20.97 12.10 -7.80
N ALA A 287 -21.29 11.75 -9.04
CA ALA A 287 -20.35 11.80 -10.14
C ALA A 287 -20.41 13.21 -10.75
N GLY A 288 -19.30 13.95 -10.68
CA GLY A 288 -19.16 15.25 -11.30
C GLY A 288 -17.81 15.36 -11.99
N PRO A 289 -17.70 16.16 -13.08
CA PRO A 289 -16.39 16.55 -13.56
C PRO A 289 -15.67 17.30 -12.41
N ALA A 290 -14.45 16.90 -12.08
CA ALA A 290 -13.70 17.63 -11.07
C ALA A 290 -13.44 19.06 -11.58
N PRO A 291 -13.54 20.08 -10.71
CA PRO A 291 -13.72 21.47 -11.14
C PRO A 291 -12.61 22.05 -12.04
N ASP A 292 -11.45 21.39 -12.19
CA ASP A 292 -10.36 21.84 -13.07
C ASP A 292 -9.54 20.68 -13.68
N SER A 293 -10.07 19.44 -13.75
CA SER A 293 -9.32 18.28 -14.27
C SER A 293 -10.07 17.51 -15.37
N THR A 294 -9.30 16.80 -16.21
CA THR A 294 -9.84 15.82 -17.18
C THR A 294 -10.34 14.54 -16.52
N ALA A 295 -10.02 14.31 -15.24
CA ALA A 295 -10.50 13.18 -14.46
C ALA A 295 -11.95 13.39 -13.98
N SER A 296 -12.75 12.33 -14.06
CA SER A 296 -14.04 12.25 -13.37
C SER A 296 -13.81 11.69 -11.97
N VAL A 297 -14.29 12.40 -10.95
CA VAL A 297 -14.22 11.93 -9.56
C VAL A 297 -15.63 11.57 -9.12
N ALA A 298 -15.82 10.33 -8.66
CA ALA A 298 -17.05 9.91 -8.01
C ALA A 298 -16.78 9.87 -6.50
N GLU A 299 -17.42 10.76 -5.73
CA GLU A 299 -17.44 10.63 -4.27
C GLU A 299 -18.57 9.69 -3.90
N VAL A 300 -18.23 8.51 -3.38
CA VAL A 300 -19.18 7.49 -2.97
C VAL A 300 -19.15 7.35 -1.46
N SER A 301 -20.27 7.65 -0.82
CA SER A 301 -20.49 7.40 0.60
C SER A 301 -21.26 6.11 0.78
N ALA A 302 -20.68 5.15 1.49
CA ALA A 302 -21.33 3.87 1.74
C ALA A 302 -21.39 3.51 3.23
N ARG A 303 -22.47 2.83 3.61
CA ARG A 303 -22.61 2.15 4.90
C ARG A 303 -23.22 0.79 4.64
N ALA A 304 -22.57 -0.28 5.06
CA ALA A 304 -23.14 -1.63 5.00
C ALA A 304 -23.49 -2.11 6.42
N GLU A 305 -24.34 -3.13 6.58
CA GLU A 305 -24.52 -3.87 7.86
C GLU A 305 -23.86 -5.25 7.80
N THR A 306 -23.66 -5.77 6.58
CA THR A 306 -23.00 -7.03 6.22
C THR A 306 -21.98 -6.76 5.12
N CYS A 307 -21.06 -7.69 4.82
CA CYS A 307 -20.21 -7.56 3.63
C CYS A 307 -21.07 -7.34 2.37
N ALA A 308 -20.81 -6.26 1.65
CA ALA A 308 -21.49 -5.89 0.41
C ALA A 308 -20.44 -5.55 -0.65
N VAL A 309 -20.66 -6.00 -1.89
CA VAL A 309 -19.80 -5.66 -3.02
C VAL A 309 -20.41 -4.47 -3.74
N VAL A 310 -19.63 -3.40 -3.86
CA VAL A 310 -19.90 -2.27 -4.76
C VAL A 310 -19.01 -2.47 -5.96
N ALA A 311 -19.59 -2.86 -7.10
CA ALA A 311 -18.84 -3.05 -8.32
C ALA A 311 -18.87 -1.77 -9.16
N PHE A 312 -17.77 -1.54 -9.88
CA PHE A 312 -17.60 -0.45 -10.82
C PHE A 312 -17.14 -1.03 -12.16
N THR A 313 -17.64 -0.48 -13.26
CA THR A 313 -17.24 -0.87 -14.61
C THR A 313 -17.06 0.37 -15.46
N GLU A 314 -16.06 0.32 -16.37
CA GLU A 314 -15.81 1.38 -17.35
C GLU A 314 -16.89 1.43 -18.44
N ASP A 315 -17.55 0.28 -18.72
CA ASP A 315 -18.62 0.14 -19.69
C ASP A 315 -19.91 -0.37 -19.00
N PRO A 316 -20.79 0.54 -18.55
CA PRO A 316 -22.06 0.18 -17.91
C PRO A 316 -22.96 -0.71 -18.78
N ASP A 317 -22.85 -0.58 -20.11
CA ASP A 317 -23.63 -1.38 -21.07
C ASP A 317 -23.07 -2.81 -21.19
N ALA A 318 -21.79 -3.02 -20.87
CA ALA A 318 -21.20 -4.34 -20.78
C ALA A 318 -21.63 -5.10 -19.51
N TRP A 319 -22.07 -4.42 -18.43
CA TRP A 319 -22.34 -5.03 -17.12
C TRP A 319 -23.36 -6.18 -17.17
N THR A 320 -22.92 -7.39 -16.81
CA THR A 320 -23.73 -8.62 -16.88
C THR A 320 -24.60 -8.91 -15.65
N GLY A 321 -24.47 -8.13 -14.56
CA GLY A 321 -25.24 -8.34 -13.34
C GLY A 321 -24.47 -9.06 -12.22
N GLU A 322 -23.42 -9.81 -12.54
CA GLU A 322 -22.60 -10.54 -11.56
C GLU A 322 -21.13 -10.10 -11.68
N ALA A 323 -20.52 -9.74 -10.55
CA ALA A 323 -19.14 -9.26 -10.50
C ALA A 323 -18.12 -10.32 -10.97
N SER A 324 -18.44 -11.61 -10.79
CA SER A 324 -17.57 -12.75 -11.11
C SER A 324 -17.36 -13.05 -12.60
N ASP A 325 -18.19 -12.49 -13.49
CA ASP A 325 -18.32 -12.97 -14.88
C ASP A 325 -17.64 -12.08 -15.94
N GLN A 326 -16.85 -11.08 -15.54
CA GLN A 326 -16.02 -10.29 -16.48
C GLN A 326 -14.56 -10.26 -16.05
N ASP A 327 -13.67 -10.05 -17.03
CA ASP A 327 -12.24 -9.93 -16.81
C ASP A 327 -11.92 -8.75 -15.87
N ALA A 328 -11.06 -9.00 -14.88
CA ALA A 328 -10.66 -8.04 -13.86
C ALA A 328 -9.97 -6.79 -14.41
N GLU A 329 -9.52 -6.82 -15.67
CA GLU A 329 -8.93 -5.66 -16.36
C GLU A 329 -9.97 -4.60 -16.75
N ILE A 330 -11.28 -4.90 -16.67
CA ILE A 330 -12.38 -4.00 -17.07
C ILE A 330 -13.22 -3.58 -15.84
N ARG A 331 -12.85 -4.02 -14.63
CA ARG A 331 -13.64 -3.83 -13.41
C ARG A 331 -12.79 -3.58 -12.18
N GLY A 332 -13.29 -2.70 -11.32
CA GLY A 332 -12.91 -2.62 -9.91
C GLY A 332 -14.07 -3.11 -9.04
N ALA A 333 -13.77 -3.76 -7.93
CA ALA A 333 -14.76 -4.16 -6.93
C ALA A 333 -14.36 -3.67 -5.55
N ILE A 334 -15.30 -3.07 -4.82
CA ILE A 334 -15.12 -2.63 -3.45
C ILE A 334 -16.00 -3.48 -2.54
N HIS A 335 -15.37 -4.35 -1.76
CA HIS A 335 -15.98 -5.15 -0.73
C HIS A 335 -16.02 -4.35 0.57
N LEU A 336 -17.19 -3.83 0.92
CA LEU A 336 -17.43 -3.12 2.17
C LEU A 336 -17.90 -4.10 3.22
N CYS A 337 -17.05 -4.40 4.18
CA CYS A 337 -17.36 -5.26 5.31
C CYS A 337 -17.43 -4.46 6.61
N ASN A 338 -18.21 -4.98 7.56
CA ASN A 338 -18.23 -4.45 8.93
C ASN A 338 -17.71 -5.50 9.89
N ASP A 339 -16.61 -5.17 10.57
CA ASP A 339 -15.96 -5.95 11.60
C ASP A 339 -15.57 -7.39 11.16
N CYS A 340 -15.32 -7.60 9.86
CA CYS A 340 -14.99 -8.92 9.30
C CYS A 340 -13.49 -9.15 9.13
N LEU A 341 -12.73 -8.11 8.75
CA LEU A 341 -11.29 -8.19 8.52
C LEU A 341 -10.50 -7.94 9.81
N ARG A 342 -11.05 -7.20 10.78
CA ARG A 342 -10.42 -6.84 12.06
C ARG A 342 -9.85 -8.00 12.87
N THR A 343 -10.36 -9.22 12.67
CA THR A 343 -9.85 -10.41 13.38
C THR A 343 -8.68 -11.08 12.68
N GLN A 344 -8.39 -10.69 11.44
CA GLN A 344 -7.32 -11.22 10.60
C GLN A 344 -6.23 -10.15 10.49
N GLY A 345 -4.99 -10.50 10.87
CA GLY A 345 -3.85 -9.62 10.60
C GLY A 345 -3.51 -9.61 9.11
N CYS A 346 -2.71 -8.63 8.68
CA CYS A 346 -2.31 -8.52 7.26
C CYS A 346 -1.65 -9.79 6.70
N ASP A 347 -0.92 -10.52 7.54
CA ASP A 347 -0.26 -11.78 7.16
C ASP A 347 -1.26 -12.88 6.78
N ALA A 348 -2.51 -12.81 7.24
CA ALA A 348 -3.56 -13.76 6.89
C ALA A 348 -4.36 -13.35 5.65
N LEU A 349 -4.36 -12.05 5.30
CA LEU A 349 -5.15 -11.49 4.21
C LEU A 349 -4.42 -11.52 2.87
N LEU A 350 -3.09 -11.36 2.88
CA LEU A 350 -2.31 -11.32 1.65
C LEU A 350 -2.00 -12.73 1.13
N PRO A 351 -2.26 -13.03 -0.14
CA PRO A 351 -2.01 -14.34 -0.71
C PRO A 351 -0.51 -14.61 -0.83
N GLY A 352 -0.02 -15.68 -0.20
CA GLY A 352 1.33 -16.19 -0.42
C GLY A 352 2.42 -15.71 0.55
N GLU A 353 2.04 -15.18 1.71
CA GLU A 353 2.91 -15.05 2.89
C GLU A 353 3.21 -16.40 3.57
#